data_AF-A0A851D4Z5-F1
#
_entry.id   AF-A0A851D4Z5-F1
#
_cell.length_a   1.000
_cell.length_b   1.000
_cell.length_c   1.000
_cell.angle_alpha   90.00
_cell.angle_beta   90.00
_cell.angle_gamma   90.00
#
_symmetry.space_group_name_H-M   'P 1'
#
loop_
_entity.id
_entity.type
_entity.pdbx_description
1 polymer ?
#
loop_
_entity_poly.entity_id
_entity_poly.type
_entity_poly.pdbx_seq_one_letter_code
_entity_poly.pdbx_strand_id
1 'polypeptide(L)'
;GKRPEDFESHAMRILIFVLALAVFSCSGFPVYDYELPVTEEALNASIARINSRSRGRNLYGVVRSHVRKVDMWDSDTYRLELQFSIRETVCAKASGRDPFTCDFKIGPFV
;
A
#
# COMPACT_ATOMS: atom_id res chain seq x y z
N GLY A 1 33.46 4.40 53.98
CA GLY A 1 32.07 4.63 53.52
C GLY A 1 32.12 5.58 52.35
N LYS A 2 31.48 5.24 51.22
CA LYS A 2 31.47 6.09 50.02
C LYS A 2 30.51 7.26 50.27
N ARG A 3 30.93 8.50 49.98
CA ARG A 3 30.14 9.70 50.28
C ARG A 3 28.81 9.66 49.50
N PRO A 4 27.69 10.09 50.11
CA PRO A 4 26.36 10.05 49.46
C PRO A 4 26.32 10.81 48.13
N GLU A 5 27.18 11.82 47.97
CA GLU A 5 27.27 12.71 46.80
C GLU A 5 27.85 12.01 45.55
N ASP A 6 28.71 11.00 45.73
CA ASP A 6 29.21 10.17 44.64
C ASP A 6 28.11 9.26 44.09
N PHE A 7 27.20 8.79 44.95
CA PHE A 7 26.09 7.92 44.59
C PHE A 7 25.05 8.66 43.76
N GLU A 8 24.77 9.90 44.14
CA GLU A 8 23.85 10.80 43.44
C GLU A 8 24.39 11.18 42.05
N SER A 9 25.70 11.45 41.93
CA SER A 9 26.37 11.73 40.66
C SER A 9 26.32 10.53 39.70
N HIS A 10 26.53 9.32 40.21
CA HIS A 10 26.44 8.10 39.41
C HIS A 10 24.99 7.77 39.00
N ALA A 11 24.03 7.94 39.91
CA ALA A 11 22.61 7.75 39.62
C ALA A 11 22.12 8.71 38.54
N MET A 12 22.52 9.98 38.61
CA MET A 12 22.15 11.01 37.63
C MET A 12 22.74 10.72 36.24
N ARG A 13 24.00 10.23 36.18
CA ARG A 13 24.61 9.79 34.91
C ARG A 13 23.89 8.59 34.31
N ILE A 14 23.53 7.59 35.12
CA ILE A 14 22.79 6.42 34.65
C ILE A 14 21.42 6.84 34.10
N LEU A 15 20.73 7.75 34.77
CA LEU A 15 19.45 8.32 34.31
C LEU A 15 19.57 8.98 32.93
N ILE A 16 20.61 9.78 32.72
CA ILE A 16 20.87 10.43 31.42
C ILE A 16 21.13 9.39 30.32
N PHE A 17 21.91 8.35 30.61
CA PHE A 17 22.16 7.27 29.65
C PHE A 17 20.89 6.50 29.29
N VAL A 18 20.05 6.18 30.28
CA VAL A 18 18.77 5.49 30.05
C VAL A 18 17.82 6.36 29.22
N LEU A 19 17.73 7.66 29.52
CA LEU A 19 16.93 8.62 28.74
C LEU A 19 17.44 8.73 27.29
N ALA A 20 18.75 8.81 27.08
CA ALA A 20 19.34 8.88 25.74
C ALA A 20 19.06 7.62 24.92
N LEU A 21 19.20 6.43 25.53
CA LEU A 21 18.90 5.15 24.88
C LEU A 21 17.41 5.01 24.57
N ALA A 22 16.52 5.50 25.44
CA ALA A 22 15.08 5.48 25.21
C ALA A 22 14.67 6.38 24.04
N VAL A 23 15.23 7.59 23.94
CA VAL A 23 14.97 8.51 22.81
C VAL A 23 15.47 7.91 21.49
N PHE A 24 16.65 7.27 21.50
CA PHE A 24 17.21 6.65 20.30
C PHE A 24 16.39 5.45 19.83
N SER A 25 15.83 4.68 20.77
CA SER A 25 15.01 3.50 20.48
C SER A 25 13.57 3.82 20.04
N CYS A 26 13.09 5.06 20.25
CA CYS A 26 11.75 5.50 19.86
C CYS A 26 11.67 6.12 18.45
N SER A 27 12.69 5.94 17.62
CA SER A 27 12.62 6.31 16.19
C SER A 27 11.90 5.21 15.39
N GLY A 28 10.67 4.89 15.79
CA GLY A 28 9.79 4.02 15.01
C GLY A 28 9.40 4.71 13.71
N PHE A 29 9.76 4.13 12.56
CA PHE A 29 9.30 4.61 11.26
C PHE A 29 7.79 4.36 11.17
N PRO A 30 6.95 5.39 10.92
CA PRO A 30 5.52 5.19 10.77
C PRO A 30 5.27 4.34 9.52
N VAL A 31 4.87 3.09 9.72
CA VAL A 31 4.28 2.28 8.66
C VAL A 31 2.83 2.74 8.55
N TYR A 32 2.55 3.57 7.56
CA TYR A 32 1.18 3.96 7.24
C TYR A 32 0.50 2.77 6.57
N ASP A 33 -0.51 2.21 7.24
CA ASP A 33 -1.48 1.33 6.60
C ASP A 33 -2.35 2.20 5.68
N TYR A 34 -1.82 2.53 4.50
CA TYR A 34 -2.59 3.22 3.47
C TYR A 34 -3.82 2.37 3.17
N GLU A 35 -4.97 2.88 3.58
CA GLU A 35 -6.21 2.15 3.60
C GLU A 35 -6.47 1.52 2.21
N LEU A 36 -6.50 0.19 2.20
CA LEU A 36 -6.93 -0.63 1.07
C LEU A 36 -8.13 -0.05 0.27
N PRO A 37 -9.17 0.58 0.86
CA PRO A 37 -10.29 1.14 0.11
C PRO A 37 -9.92 2.10 -1.04
N VAL A 38 -8.96 3.01 -0.86
CA VAL A 38 -8.61 3.93 -1.96
C VAL A 38 -7.85 3.22 -3.07
N THR A 39 -7.11 2.17 -2.73
CA THR A 39 -6.42 1.34 -3.73
C THR A 39 -7.41 0.54 -4.58
N GLU A 40 -8.54 0.12 -4.00
CA GLU A 40 -9.60 -0.59 -4.71
C GLU A 40 -10.35 0.33 -5.68
N GLU A 41 -10.69 1.54 -5.25
CA GLU A 41 -11.33 2.54 -6.12
C GLU A 41 -10.44 2.93 -7.30
N ALA A 42 -9.16 3.22 -7.02
CA ALA A 42 -8.19 3.54 -8.05
C ALA A 42 -7.98 2.38 -9.03
N LEU A 43 -7.98 1.14 -8.54
CA LEU A 43 -7.90 -0.06 -9.38
C LEU A 43 -9.15 -0.21 -10.26
N ASN A 44 -10.34 -0.01 -9.69
CA ASN A 44 -11.61 -0.09 -10.40
C ASN A 44 -11.71 0.98 -11.51
N ALA A 45 -11.34 2.22 -11.22
CA ALA A 45 -11.27 3.29 -12.21
C ALA A 45 -10.27 2.97 -13.34
N SER A 46 -9.12 2.40 -12.98
CA SER A 46 -8.08 1.99 -13.95
C SER A 46 -8.56 0.89 -14.89
N ILE A 47 -9.21 -0.15 -14.37
CA ILE A 47 -9.73 -1.25 -15.22
C ILE A 47 -10.91 -0.80 -16.08
N ALA A 48 -11.78 0.07 -15.56
CA ALA A 48 -12.86 0.68 -16.34
C ALA A 48 -12.31 1.51 -17.52
N ARG A 49 -11.22 2.25 -17.28
CA ARG A 49 -10.53 3.01 -18.34
C ARG A 49 -9.93 2.10 -19.41
N ILE A 50 -9.33 0.98 -19.02
CA ILE A 50 -8.79 -0.01 -19.97
C ILE A 50 -9.92 -0.65 -20.78
N ASN A 51 -11.03 -1.02 -20.14
CA ASN A 51 -12.17 -1.64 -20.82
C ASN A 51 -12.89 -0.68 -21.77
N SER A 52 -12.95 0.61 -21.46
CA SER A 52 -13.53 1.63 -22.37
C SER A 52 -12.63 1.92 -23.58
N ARG A 53 -11.30 1.89 -23.43
CA ARG A 53 -10.36 2.21 -24.52
C ARG A 53 -9.96 1.01 -25.38
N SER A 54 -10.00 -0.20 -24.85
CA SER A 54 -9.57 -1.40 -25.58
C SER A 54 -10.57 -1.77 -26.69
N ARG A 55 -10.08 -2.26 -27.83
CA ARG A 55 -10.91 -2.66 -28.99
C ARG A 55 -11.50 -4.07 -28.90
N GLY A 56 -11.11 -4.85 -27.88
CA GLY A 56 -11.59 -6.21 -27.68
C GLY A 56 -13.10 -6.28 -27.41
N ARG A 57 -13.73 -7.41 -27.77
CA ARG A 57 -15.17 -7.63 -27.57
C ARG A 57 -15.53 -7.99 -26.12
N ASN A 58 -14.55 -8.52 -25.37
CA ASN A 58 -14.73 -8.93 -23.98
C ASN A 58 -14.06 -7.97 -23.01
N LEU A 59 -14.49 -8.04 -21.76
CA LEU A 59 -13.91 -7.31 -20.66
C LEU A 59 -12.56 -7.90 -20.28
N TYR A 60 -11.68 -7.05 -19.78
CA TYR A 60 -10.47 -7.42 -19.07
C TYR A 60 -10.75 -7.35 -17.57
N GLY A 61 -10.33 -8.38 -16.85
CA GLY A 61 -10.36 -8.45 -15.39
C GLY A 61 -8.94 -8.41 -14.82
N VAL A 62 -8.81 -8.08 -13.54
CA VAL A 62 -7.53 -8.01 -12.83
C VAL A 62 -7.19 -9.37 -12.23
N VAL A 63 -6.02 -9.91 -12.54
CA VAL A 63 -5.54 -11.21 -12.02
C VAL A 63 -4.79 -11.03 -10.69
N ARG A 64 -3.94 -10.00 -10.62
CA ARG A 64 -3.15 -9.63 -9.44
C ARG A 64 -2.94 -8.13 -9.45
N SER A 65 -2.96 -7.52 -8.28
CA SER A 65 -2.66 -6.11 -8.06
C SER A 65 -1.78 -5.96 -6.83
N HIS A 66 -0.87 -4.98 -6.87
CA HIS A 66 -0.13 -4.54 -5.70
C HIS A 66 0.22 -3.06 -5.84
N VAL A 67 0.39 -2.40 -4.70
CA VAL A 67 0.90 -1.04 -4.63
C VAL A 67 2.41 -1.09 -4.83
N ARG A 68 2.91 -0.40 -5.86
CA ARG A 68 4.34 -0.32 -6.14
C ARG A 68 5.00 0.81 -5.37
N LYS A 69 4.33 1.95 -5.28
CA LYS A 69 4.86 3.16 -4.64
C LYS A 69 3.73 4.06 -4.15
N VAL A 70 4.00 4.74 -3.04
CA VAL A 70 3.19 5.86 -2.55
C VAL A 70 4.13 7.04 -2.36
N ASP A 71 3.86 8.14 -3.07
CA ASP A 71 4.61 9.39 -2.93
C ASP A 71 3.71 10.42 -2.22
N MET A 72 4.08 10.79 -1.00
CA MET A 72 3.39 11.81 -0.21
C MET A 72 3.87 13.19 -0.66
N TRP A 73 2.95 14.04 -1.14
CA TRP A 73 3.25 15.43 -1.48
C TRP A 73 2.96 16.38 -0.30
N ASP A 74 1.88 16.13 0.44
CA ASP A 74 1.47 16.86 1.64
C ASP A 74 0.64 15.95 2.56
N SER A 75 0.14 16.45 3.69
CA SER A 75 -0.71 15.68 4.62
C SER A 75 -1.94 15.06 3.95
N ASP A 76 -2.48 15.74 2.94
CA ASP A 76 -3.77 15.38 2.32
C ASP A 76 -3.63 15.01 0.84
N THR A 77 -2.43 15.14 0.26
CA THR A 77 -2.17 14.87 -1.15
C THR A 77 -1.08 13.81 -1.29
N TYR A 78 -1.43 12.71 -1.94
CA TYR A 78 -0.50 11.64 -2.25
C TYR A 78 -0.70 11.15 -3.68
N ARG A 79 0.34 10.52 -4.21
CA ARG A 79 0.33 9.85 -5.51
C ARG A 79 0.52 8.36 -5.28
N LEU A 80 -0.42 7.57 -5.78
CA LEU A 80 -0.39 6.12 -5.73
C LEU A 80 0.08 5.56 -7.08
N GLU A 81 1.11 4.70 -7.07
CA GLU A 81 1.52 3.90 -8.22
C GLU A 81 1.05 2.45 -8.04
N LEU A 82 0.03 2.07 -8.80
CA LEU A 82 -0.51 0.70 -8.82
C LEU A 82 0.12 -0.11 -9.94
N GLN A 83 0.55 -1.33 -9.62
CA GLN A 83 0.98 -2.31 -10.59
C GLN A 83 0.01 -3.50 -10.56
N PHE A 84 -0.61 -3.77 -11.70
CA PHE A 84 -1.58 -4.86 -11.82
C PHE A 84 -1.48 -5.56 -13.18
N SER A 85 -1.82 -6.84 -13.20
CA SER A 85 -1.88 -7.67 -14.40
C SER A 85 -3.32 -7.91 -14.80
N ILE A 86 -3.62 -7.77 -16.09
CA ILE A 86 -4.96 -7.96 -16.66
C ILE A 86 -5.03 -9.20 -17.54
N ARG A 87 -6.22 -9.80 -17.65
CA ARG A 87 -6.51 -10.91 -18.55
C ARG A 87 -7.90 -10.80 -19.13
N GLU A 88 -8.08 -11.25 -20.37
CA GLU A 88 -9.39 -11.26 -21.03
C GLU A 88 -10.35 -12.23 -20.32
N THR A 89 -11.57 -11.78 -20.08
CA THR A 89 -12.65 -12.57 -19.48
C THR A 89 -13.59 -13.12 -20.53
N VAL A 90 -14.48 -14.02 -20.11
CA VAL A 90 -15.55 -14.56 -20.96
C VAL A 90 -16.71 -13.57 -21.15
N CYS A 91 -16.77 -12.51 -20.33
CA CYS A 91 -17.86 -11.55 -20.38
C CYS A 91 -17.69 -10.56 -21.54
N ALA A 92 -18.73 -10.41 -22.35
CA ALA A 92 -18.78 -9.38 -23.39
C ALA A 92 -18.88 -7.98 -22.78
N LYS A 93 -18.23 -6.98 -23.38
CA LYS A 93 -18.32 -5.58 -22.91
C LYS A 93 -19.73 -5.02 -22.91
N ALA A 94 -20.55 -5.47 -23.86
CA ALA A 94 -21.93 -5.05 -23.98
C ALA A 94 -22.84 -5.63 -22.87
N SER A 95 -22.37 -6.57 -22.05
CA SER A 95 -23.20 -7.21 -21.03
C SER A 95 -23.44 -6.33 -19.79
N GLY A 96 -22.70 -5.21 -19.63
CA GLY A 96 -22.79 -4.34 -18.46
C GLY A 96 -22.43 -5.04 -17.14
N ARG A 97 -21.75 -6.19 -17.20
CA ARG A 97 -21.34 -6.95 -16.02
C ARG A 97 -20.08 -6.37 -15.42
N ASP A 98 -19.93 -6.54 -14.12
CA ASP A 98 -18.73 -6.16 -13.40
C ASP A 98 -17.56 -7.11 -13.76
N PRO A 99 -16.40 -6.59 -14.25
CA PRO A 99 -15.24 -7.40 -14.58
C PRO A 99 -14.73 -8.31 -13.45
N PHE A 100 -14.96 -7.97 -12.17
CA PHE A 100 -14.52 -8.78 -11.02
C PHE A 100 -15.36 -10.04 -10.81
N THR A 101 -16.57 -10.09 -11.37
CA THR A 101 -17.48 -11.24 -11.30
C THR A 101 -17.34 -12.20 -12.47
N CYS A 102 -16.45 -11.90 -13.41
CA CYS A 102 -16.33 -12.59 -14.68
C CYS A 102 -15.16 -13.57 -14.69
N ASP A 103 -15.42 -14.80 -15.13
CA ASP A 103 -14.37 -15.80 -15.28
C ASP A 103 -13.38 -15.42 -16.39
N PHE A 104 -12.11 -15.74 -16.17
CA PHE A 104 -11.06 -15.55 -17.16
C PHE A 104 -11.20 -16.56 -18.29
N LYS A 105 -10.88 -16.14 -19.53
CA LYS A 105 -10.79 -17.08 -20.65
C LYS A 105 -9.65 -18.06 -20.42
N ILE A 106 -9.90 -19.32 -20.74
CA ILE A 106 -8.93 -20.42 -20.69
C ILE A 106 -8.55 -20.77 -22.13
N GLY A 107 -7.26 -20.88 -22.42
CA GLY A 107 -6.78 -21.25 -23.76
C GLY A 107 -5.25 -21.31 -23.85
N PRO A 108 -4.70 -21.76 -25.00
CA PRO A 108 -3.26 -21.81 -25.21
C PRO A 108 -2.61 -20.45 -25.51
N PHE A 109 -3.39 -19.38 -25.75
CA PHE A 109 -2.92 -18.05 -26.14
C PHE A 109 -3.36 -16.93 -25.17
N VAL A 110 -3.58 -17.24 -23.90
CA VAL A 110 -4.01 -16.28 -22.85
C VAL A 110 -2.90 -15.97 -21.86
#